data_AF-A0A1F8DWZ1-F1
#
_entry.id   AF-A0A1F8DWZ1-F1
#
_cell.length_a   1.000
_cell.length_b   1.000
_cell.length_c   1.000
_cell.angle_alpha   90.00
_cell.angle_beta   90.00
_cell.angle_gamma   90.00
#
_symmetry.space_group_name_H-M   'P 1'
#
loop_
_entity.id
_entity.type
_entity.pdbx_description
1 polymer ?
#
loop_
_entity_poly.entity_id
_entity_poly.type
_entity_poly.pdbx_seq_one_letter_code
_entity_poly.pdbx_strand_id
1 'polypeptide(L)'
;MAPIGVETAKLAGLQIDMLQKFRQGQLSLEHLEWFLGLKMFERDALVVEFGKPGKKHAIVAKPAEKFALLVDLGIITITKEISLDVFFSENGEKLHDYSKGITDENFPNPSRILKPGDRVRVRAFHQIVPGTTTSEERMAFLEKQPGNFYAGAQGIVHVFEQKRDQLPKGKWYASFDKKDHLWEEPDGSHGVPHVDADSDGDFHVYLGDLELDWSDDDALLSFSDVIEPCDA
;
A
#
# COMPACT_ATOMS: atom_id res chain seq x y z
N MET A 1 30.26 -35.62 28.88
CA MET A 1 30.00 -34.20 28.55
C MET A 1 30.52 -33.96 27.15
N ALA A 2 29.64 -33.72 26.18
CA ALA A 2 30.08 -33.36 24.83
C ALA A 2 30.61 -31.92 24.85
N PRO A 3 31.72 -31.60 24.17
CA PRO A 3 32.22 -30.24 24.10
C PRO A 3 31.19 -29.37 23.38
N ILE A 4 30.84 -28.25 24.02
CA ILE A 4 30.02 -27.20 23.40
C ILE A 4 30.76 -26.79 22.12
N GLY A 5 30.12 -26.99 20.96
CA GLY A 5 30.72 -26.64 19.67
C GLY A 5 31.11 -25.16 19.65
N VAL A 6 32.20 -24.83 18.97
CA VAL A 6 32.78 -23.47 18.89
C VAL A 6 31.72 -22.41 18.57
N GLU A 7 30.73 -22.74 17.74
CA GLU A 7 29.61 -21.85 17.39
C GLU A 7 28.68 -21.56 18.58
N THR A 8 28.41 -22.55 19.43
CA THR A 8 27.60 -22.36 20.63
C THR A 8 28.32 -21.49 21.67
N ALA A 9 29.65 -21.58 21.76
CA ALA A 9 30.46 -20.71 22.62
C ALA A 9 30.47 -19.25 22.11
N LYS A 10 30.56 -19.05 20.80
CA LYS A 10 30.42 -17.72 20.17
C LYS A 10 29.05 -17.12 20.43
N LEU A 11 27.99 -17.91 20.27
CA LEU A 11 26.60 -17.47 20.50
C LEU A 11 26.39 -17.05 21.95
N ALA A 12 26.89 -17.84 22.91
CA ALA A 12 26.82 -17.50 24.33
C ALA A 12 27.59 -16.20 24.65
N GLY A 13 28.77 -16.01 24.05
CA GLY A 13 29.53 -14.76 24.17
C GLY A 13 28.76 -13.56 23.64
N LEU A 14 28.12 -13.70 22.49
CA LEU A 14 27.31 -12.64 21.88
C LEU A 14 26.09 -12.28 22.74
N GLN A 15 25.40 -13.29 23.31
CA GLN A 15 24.28 -13.08 24.23
C GLN A 15 24.71 -12.29 25.48
N ILE A 16 25.87 -12.62 26.05
CA ILE A 16 26.40 -11.92 27.22
C ILE A 16 26.78 -10.47 26.89
N ASP A 17 27.46 -10.24 25.76
CA ASP A 17 27.87 -8.91 25.30
C ASP A 17 26.66 -8.00 25.04
N MET A 18 25.64 -8.50 24.33
CA MET A 18 24.40 -7.75 24.12
C MET A 18 23.72 -7.35 25.43
N LEU A 19 23.64 -8.29 26.39
CA LEU A 19 23.00 -8.03 27.68
C LEU A 19 23.77 -7.01 28.51
N GLN A 20 25.10 -7.01 28.42
CA GLN A 20 25.96 -6.00 29.06
C GLN A 20 25.76 -4.62 28.44
N LYS A 21 25.76 -4.51 27.11
CA LYS A 21 25.54 -3.25 26.38
C LYS A 21 24.16 -2.66 26.68
N PHE A 22 23.13 -3.50 26.78
CA PHE A 22 21.79 -3.08 27.17
C PHE A 22 21.77 -2.51 28.60
N ARG A 23 22.38 -3.21 29.56
CA ARG A 23 22.49 -2.74 30.96
C ARG A 23 23.27 -1.44 31.10
N GLN A 24 24.23 -1.20 30.21
CA GLN A 24 25.04 0.01 30.18
C GLN A 24 24.37 1.16 29.40
N GLY A 25 23.17 0.95 28.83
CA GLY A 25 22.47 1.95 28.02
C GLY A 25 23.11 2.22 26.66
N GLN A 26 24.09 1.41 26.24
CA GLN A 26 24.77 1.51 24.94
C GLN A 26 23.95 0.87 23.81
N LEU A 27 22.92 0.10 24.17
CA LEU A 27 21.99 -0.54 23.27
C LEU A 27 20.59 -0.32 23.85
N SER A 28 19.72 0.37 23.11
CA SER A 28 18.31 0.52 23.49
C SER A 28 17.44 -0.51 22.78
N LEU A 29 16.19 -0.63 23.23
CA LEU A 29 15.18 -1.46 22.57
C LEU A 29 14.95 -0.99 21.12
N GLU A 30 14.90 0.32 20.90
CA GLU A 30 14.76 0.95 19.56
C GLU A 30 15.95 0.63 18.63
N HIS A 31 17.19 0.58 19.15
CA HIS A 31 18.35 0.18 18.35
C HIS A 31 18.25 -1.28 17.88
N LEU A 32 17.71 -2.17 18.73
CA LEU A 32 17.46 -3.55 18.37
C LEU A 32 16.29 -3.69 17.39
N GLU A 33 15.24 -2.88 17.54
CA GLU A 33 14.11 -2.82 16.61
C GLU A 33 14.59 -2.41 15.21
N TRP A 34 15.41 -1.36 15.12
CA TRP A 34 16.02 -0.91 13.88
C TRP A 34 16.93 -1.98 13.26
N PHE A 35 17.82 -2.60 14.06
CA PHE A 35 18.78 -3.60 13.54
C PHE A 35 18.09 -4.88 13.04
N LEU A 36 16.99 -5.29 13.68
CA LEU A 36 16.24 -6.48 13.30
C LEU A 36 15.15 -6.20 12.26
N GLY A 37 14.85 -4.92 11.99
CA GLY A 37 13.75 -4.49 11.14
C GLY A 37 12.37 -4.89 11.67
N LEU A 38 12.24 -5.10 12.98
CA LEU A 38 11.01 -5.60 13.61
C LEU A 38 10.25 -4.49 14.35
N LYS A 39 9.00 -4.26 13.98
CA LYS A 39 8.04 -3.41 14.69
C LYS A 39 7.51 -4.12 15.95
N MET A 40 6.96 -3.36 16.90
CA MET A 40 6.53 -3.88 18.22
C MET A 40 5.53 -5.05 18.13
N PHE A 41 4.55 -4.97 17.23
CA PHE A 41 3.56 -6.03 17.05
C PHE A 41 4.16 -7.32 16.47
N GLU A 42 5.22 -7.24 15.67
CA GLU A 42 5.93 -8.41 15.13
C GLU A 42 6.69 -9.14 16.24
N ARG A 43 7.20 -8.39 17.23
CA ARG A 43 7.78 -8.98 18.44
C ARG A 43 6.74 -9.64 19.32
N ASP A 44 5.57 -9.02 19.50
CA ASP A 44 4.50 -9.62 20.30
C ASP A 44 4.04 -10.94 19.68
N ALA A 45 3.99 -11.01 18.34
CA ALA A 45 3.77 -12.25 17.61
C ALA A 45 4.90 -13.28 17.86
N LEU A 46 6.17 -12.87 17.79
CA LEU A 46 7.32 -13.73 18.11
C LEU A 46 7.32 -14.18 19.57
N VAL A 47 6.96 -13.35 20.54
CA VAL A 47 6.91 -13.72 21.96
C VAL A 47 5.81 -14.74 22.23
N VAL A 48 4.66 -14.61 21.54
CA VAL A 48 3.58 -15.60 21.57
C VAL A 48 3.99 -16.91 20.89
N GLU A 49 4.73 -16.86 19.78
CA GLU A 49 5.20 -18.05 19.07
C GLU A 49 6.36 -18.78 19.76
N PHE A 50 7.34 -18.06 20.30
CA PHE A 50 8.57 -18.61 20.86
C PHE A 50 8.52 -18.82 22.38
N GLY A 51 7.48 -18.32 23.07
CA GLY A 51 7.28 -18.48 24.51
C GLY A 51 6.98 -19.92 24.99
N LYS A 52 6.92 -20.91 24.10
CA LYS A 52 6.70 -22.32 24.45
C LYS A 52 7.89 -23.18 24.00
N PRO A 53 8.76 -23.65 24.92
CA PRO A 53 9.88 -24.50 24.56
C PRO A 53 9.35 -25.86 24.09
N GLY A 54 9.68 -26.25 22.85
CA GLY A 54 9.60 -27.66 22.41
C GLY A 54 8.76 -27.97 21.17
N LYS A 55 8.13 -27.02 20.48
CA LYS A 55 7.51 -27.31 19.18
C LYS A 55 8.52 -27.04 18.07
N LYS A 56 8.94 -28.12 17.39
CA LYS A 56 9.64 -28.06 16.10
C LYS A 56 8.88 -27.06 15.21
N HIS A 57 9.60 -26.05 14.72
CA HIS A 57 9.04 -25.02 13.86
C HIS A 57 8.33 -25.67 12.69
N ALA A 58 7.00 -25.56 12.66
CA ALA A 58 6.33 -25.52 11.39
C ALA A 58 6.85 -24.25 10.73
N ILE A 59 7.57 -24.41 9.62
CA ILE A 59 7.84 -23.32 8.70
C ILE A 59 6.46 -22.71 8.43
N VAL A 60 6.20 -21.50 8.95
CA VAL A 60 5.00 -20.76 8.58
C VAL A 60 5.11 -20.63 7.07
N ALA A 61 4.27 -21.36 6.35
CA ALA A 61 4.24 -21.31 4.91
C ALA A 61 4.05 -19.83 4.56
N LYS A 62 4.90 -19.29 3.66
CA LYS A 62 4.66 -17.97 3.09
C LYS A 62 3.18 -17.90 2.70
N PRO A 63 2.46 -16.83 3.07
CA PRO A 63 1.09 -16.63 2.61
C PRO A 63 1.05 -16.87 1.10
N ALA A 64 0.14 -17.74 0.64
CA ALA A 64 -0.03 -17.96 -0.79
C ALA A 64 -0.45 -16.67 -1.51
N GLU A 65 -1.10 -15.76 -0.77
CA GLU A 65 -1.54 -14.45 -1.22
C GLU A 65 -0.76 -13.35 -0.51
N LYS A 66 -0.23 -12.39 -1.27
CA LYS A 66 0.51 -11.23 -0.75
C LYS A 66 -0.37 -10.05 -0.36
N PHE A 67 -1.62 -10.05 -0.82
CA PHE A 67 -2.56 -8.94 -0.68
C PHE A 67 -3.90 -9.42 -0.16
N ALA A 68 -4.57 -8.60 0.65
CA ALA A 68 -5.90 -8.88 1.19
C ALA A 68 -6.80 -7.64 1.05
N LEU A 69 -8.12 -7.86 1.06
CA LEU A 69 -9.10 -6.77 1.05
C LEU A 69 -8.92 -5.92 2.32
N LEU A 70 -8.65 -4.64 2.12
CA LEU A 70 -8.57 -3.66 3.19
C LEU A 70 -9.96 -3.08 3.48
N VAL A 71 -10.65 -2.59 2.44
CA VAL A 71 -11.99 -2.01 2.55
C VAL A 71 -12.74 -2.14 1.22
N ASP A 72 -14.05 -2.42 1.27
CA ASP A 72 -14.96 -2.26 0.13
C ASP A 72 -15.63 -0.89 0.24
N LEU A 73 -15.29 0.03 -0.67
CA LEU A 73 -15.82 1.40 -0.70
C LEU A 73 -17.21 1.45 -1.38
N GLY A 74 -17.71 0.30 -1.82
CA GLY A 74 -18.99 0.15 -2.51
C GLY A 74 -18.92 0.70 -3.93
N ILE A 75 -20.04 1.27 -4.38
CA ILE A 75 -20.18 1.79 -5.74
C ILE A 75 -19.98 3.31 -5.72
N ILE A 76 -19.21 3.83 -6.67
CA ILE A 76 -19.20 5.23 -7.08
C ILE A 76 -20.03 5.39 -8.35
N THR A 77 -20.63 6.55 -8.52
CA THR A 77 -21.36 6.89 -9.75
C THR A 77 -20.70 8.11 -10.37
N ILE A 78 -20.35 8.00 -11.64
CA ILE A 78 -19.73 9.09 -12.38
C ILE A 78 -20.84 10.07 -12.74
N THR A 79 -20.85 11.26 -12.12
CA THR A 79 -21.93 12.25 -12.30
C THR A 79 -21.61 13.29 -13.35
N LYS A 80 -20.32 13.55 -13.58
CA LYS A 80 -19.79 14.48 -14.57
C LYS A 80 -18.45 13.95 -15.08
N GLU A 81 -18.07 14.34 -16.29
CA GLU A 81 -16.67 14.22 -16.71
C GLU A 81 -15.86 15.19 -15.86
N ILE A 82 -14.75 14.70 -15.28
CA ILE A 82 -13.88 15.49 -14.42
C ILE A 82 -12.60 15.79 -15.19
N SER A 83 -12.32 17.08 -15.34
CA SER A 83 -10.98 17.60 -15.64
C SER A 83 -10.18 17.61 -14.34
N LEU A 84 -8.95 17.09 -14.37
CA LEU A 84 -8.05 17.08 -13.22
C LEU A 84 -7.77 18.51 -12.75
N ASP A 85 -7.52 19.44 -13.70
CA ASP A 85 -7.24 20.84 -13.38
C ASP A 85 -8.44 21.51 -12.67
N VAL A 86 -9.66 21.23 -13.14
CA VAL A 86 -10.89 21.71 -12.50
C VAL A 86 -11.06 21.09 -11.11
N PHE A 87 -10.82 19.79 -10.96
CA PHE A 87 -10.93 19.10 -9.68
C PHE A 87 -10.03 19.73 -8.62
N PHE A 88 -8.74 19.95 -8.93
CA PHE A 88 -7.80 20.55 -7.98
C PHE A 88 -8.12 22.01 -7.70
N SER A 89 -8.64 22.75 -8.68
CA SER A 89 -9.16 24.11 -8.47
C SER A 89 -10.35 24.13 -7.51
N GLU A 90 -11.30 23.20 -7.64
CA GLU A 90 -12.51 23.12 -6.80
C GLU A 90 -12.26 22.50 -5.41
N ASN A 91 -11.26 21.63 -5.27
CA ASN A 91 -11.02 20.85 -4.05
C ASN A 91 -9.68 21.17 -3.35
N GLY A 92 -8.87 22.09 -3.89
CA GLY A 92 -7.56 22.42 -3.33
C GLY A 92 -7.60 22.81 -1.85
N GLU A 93 -8.63 23.53 -1.39
CA GLU A 93 -8.78 23.89 0.04
C GLU A 93 -9.10 22.70 0.96
N LYS A 94 -9.55 21.57 0.41
CA LYS A 94 -9.81 20.33 1.15
C LYS A 94 -8.60 19.40 1.19
N LEU A 95 -7.57 19.72 0.40
CA LEU A 95 -6.31 18.99 0.36
C LEU A 95 -5.31 19.78 1.19
N HIS A 96 -4.57 19.07 2.02
CA HIS A 96 -3.45 19.69 2.72
C HIS A 96 -2.38 20.10 1.70
N ASP A 97 -2.11 19.22 0.73
CA ASP A 97 -1.18 19.47 -0.38
C ASP A 97 -1.43 18.48 -1.54
N TYR A 98 -0.93 18.81 -2.73
CA TYR A 98 -1.04 17.94 -3.90
C TYR A 98 0.05 18.17 -4.96
N SER A 99 0.39 17.10 -5.70
CA SER A 99 1.34 17.15 -6.80
C SER A 99 0.81 17.98 -7.97
N LYS A 100 1.53 19.05 -8.31
CA LYS A 100 1.21 19.91 -9.46
C LYS A 100 1.31 19.21 -10.82
N GLY A 101 1.93 18.04 -10.86
CA GLY A 101 2.02 17.20 -12.06
C GLY A 101 0.74 16.40 -12.37
N ILE A 102 -0.26 16.40 -11.49
CA ILE A 102 -1.53 15.71 -11.74
C ILE A 102 -2.47 16.65 -12.47
N THR A 103 -2.25 16.81 -13.78
CA THR A 103 -3.02 17.70 -14.67
C THR A 103 -3.59 16.92 -15.85
N ASP A 104 -4.56 17.54 -16.55
CA ASP A 104 -5.10 16.95 -17.79
C ASP A 104 -4.04 16.85 -18.89
N GLU A 105 -3.04 17.75 -18.90
CA GLU A 105 -1.91 17.72 -19.84
C GLU A 105 -1.03 16.49 -19.63
N ASN A 106 -0.75 16.14 -18.36
CA ASN A 106 0.12 15.03 -18.01
C ASN A 106 -0.58 13.67 -18.06
N PHE A 107 -1.91 13.64 -17.86
CA PHE A 107 -2.73 12.42 -17.93
C PHE A 107 -3.81 12.49 -19.02
N PRO A 108 -3.44 12.70 -20.30
CA PRO A 108 -4.42 13.01 -21.35
C PRO A 108 -5.17 11.78 -21.87
N ASN A 109 -4.69 10.57 -21.57
CA ASN A 109 -5.16 9.34 -22.21
C ASN A 109 -5.22 8.16 -21.22
N PRO A 110 -6.23 8.10 -20.34
CA PRO A 110 -6.38 6.96 -19.42
C PRO A 110 -6.72 5.67 -20.19
N SER A 111 -6.33 4.50 -19.65
CA SER A 111 -6.71 3.22 -20.28
C SER A 111 -8.22 3.01 -20.39
N ARG A 112 -8.97 3.57 -19.43
CA ARG A 112 -10.43 3.55 -19.40
C ARG A 112 -10.94 4.97 -19.15
N ILE A 113 -11.73 5.48 -20.08
CA ILE A 113 -12.43 6.76 -19.92
C ILE A 113 -13.74 6.49 -19.17
N LEU A 114 -13.85 7.07 -17.97
CA LEU A 114 -15.08 7.04 -17.15
C LEU A 114 -16.06 8.12 -17.63
N LYS A 115 -17.31 7.73 -17.89
CA LYS A 115 -18.34 8.62 -18.45
C LYS A 115 -19.49 8.85 -17.48
N PRO A 116 -20.18 10.00 -17.55
CA PRO A 116 -21.37 10.24 -16.76
C PRO A 116 -22.40 9.13 -16.90
N GLY A 117 -22.90 8.62 -15.78
CA GLY A 117 -23.80 7.47 -15.68
C GLY A 117 -23.09 6.14 -15.40
N ASP A 118 -21.77 6.06 -15.60
CA ASP A 118 -21.02 4.85 -15.26
C ASP A 118 -21.11 4.57 -13.75
N ARG A 119 -21.23 3.28 -13.42
CA ARG A 119 -21.25 2.78 -12.05
C ARG A 119 -20.09 1.83 -11.88
N VAL A 120 -19.21 2.18 -10.94
CA VAL A 120 -17.95 1.47 -10.73
C VAL A 120 -17.91 1.02 -9.28
N ARG A 121 -17.65 -0.26 -9.05
CA ARG A 121 -17.34 -0.77 -7.72
C ARG A 121 -15.88 -0.48 -7.41
N VAL A 122 -15.61 0.03 -6.20
CA VAL A 122 -14.26 0.35 -5.74
C VAL A 122 -13.94 -0.44 -4.49
N ARG A 123 -12.78 -1.08 -4.49
CA ARG A 123 -12.20 -1.77 -3.33
C ARG A 123 -10.77 -1.33 -3.14
N ALA A 124 -10.31 -1.28 -1.91
CA ALA A 124 -8.90 -1.12 -1.60
C ALA A 124 -8.33 -2.43 -1.05
N PHE A 125 -7.13 -2.77 -1.48
CA PHE A 125 -6.38 -3.93 -1.02
C PHE A 125 -5.07 -3.47 -0.37
N HIS A 126 -4.59 -4.22 0.61
CA HIS A 126 -3.30 -3.94 1.27
C HIS A 126 -2.40 -5.15 1.24
N GLN A 127 -1.10 -4.91 1.33
CA GLN A 127 -0.10 -5.95 1.48
C GLN A 127 -0.21 -6.58 2.88
N ILE A 128 -0.10 -7.92 2.95
CA ILE A 128 -0.11 -8.70 4.21
C ILE A 128 1.19 -9.45 4.47
N VAL A 129 2.19 -9.25 3.61
CA VAL A 129 3.54 -9.80 3.78
C VAL A 129 4.52 -8.69 4.17
N PRO A 130 5.56 -8.96 4.95
CA PRO A 130 6.61 -7.98 5.25
C PRO A 130 7.40 -7.58 4.01
N GLY A 131 7.96 -6.38 4.02
CA GLY A 131 8.86 -5.86 2.98
C GLY A 131 8.12 -5.05 1.91
N THR A 132 8.68 -5.02 0.70
CA THR A 132 8.15 -4.28 -0.44
C THR A 132 7.59 -5.21 -1.52
N THR A 133 6.76 -4.65 -2.41
CA THR A 133 6.28 -5.31 -3.63
C THR A 133 6.42 -4.39 -4.82
N THR A 134 6.67 -4.95 -6.01
CA THR A 134 6.82 -4.14 -7.24
C THR A 134 5.46 -3.76 -7.83
N SER A 135 5.43 -2.75 -8.71
CA SER A 135 4.24 -2.39 -9.49
C SER A 135 3.69 -3.57 -10.29
N GLU A 136 4.55 -4.38 -10.91
CA GLU A 136 4.13 -5.55 -11.68
C GLU A 136 3.39 -6.58 -10.81
N GLU A 137 3.87 -6.81 -9.58
CA GLU A 137 3.20 -7.73 -8.65
C GLU A 137 1.82 -7.22 -8.23
N ARG A 138 1.71 -5.90 -8.00
CA ARG A 138 0.49 -5.20 -7.63
C ARG A 138 -0.54 -5.18 -8.75
N MET A 139 -0.12 -4.81 -9.95
CA MET A 139 -0.93 -4.83 -11.16
C MET A 139 -1.39 -6.25 -11.51
N ALA A 140 -0.50 -7.25 -11.44
CA ALA A 140 -0.86 -8.65 -11.67
C ALA A 140 -1.87 -9.20 -10.63
N PHE A 141 -1.87 -8.65 -9.41
CA PHE A 141 -2.92 -8.93 -8.43
C PHE A 141 -4.26 -8.26 -8.79
N LEU A 142 -4.24 -7.00 -9.23
CA LEU A 142 -5.43 -6.26 -9.66
C LEU A 142 -6.08 -6.92 -10.90
N GLU A 143 -5.30 -7.40 -11.85
CA GLU A 143 -5.79 -8.09 -13.06
C GLU A 143 -6.55 -9.39 -12.77
N LYS A 144 -6.27 -10.03 -11.62
CA LYS A 144 -7.01 -11.21 -11.17
C LYS A 144 -8.35 -10.86 -10.54
N GLN A 145 -8.60 -9.59 -10.21
CA GLN A 145 -9.86 -9.17 -9.64
C GLN A 145 -10.95 -9.15 -10.73
N PRO A 146 -12.12 -9.76 -10.50
CA PRO A 146 -13.16 -9.86 -11.52
C PRO A 146 -13.63 -8.50 -12.04
N GLY A 147 -13.56 -8.32 -13.37
CA GLY A 147 -14.02 -7.10 -14.04
C GLY A 147 -13.16 -5.87 -13.75
N ASN A 148 -11.94 -6.06 -13.20
CA ASN A 148 -11.07 -4.95 -12.87
C ASN A 148 -10.57 -4.23 -14.13
N PHE A 149 -10.49 -2.91 -14.03
CA PHE A 149 -9.82 -2.06 -15.00
C PHE A 149 -8.96 -1.01 -14.28
N TYR A 150 -8.06 -0.41 -15.04
CA TYR A 150 -7.24 0.68 -14.56
C TYR A 150 -7.91 2.03 -14.78
N ALA A 151 -8.06 2.80 -13.71
CA ALA A 151 -8.73 4.10 -13.75
C ALA A 151 -7.74 5.27 -13.71
N GLY A 152 -6.46 5.02 -13.40
CA GLY A 152 -5.43 6.06 -13.28
C GLY A 152 -5.90 7.26 -12.45
N ALA A 153 -5.54 8.46 -12.88
CA ALA A 153 -5.88 9.74 -12.23
C ALA A 153 -7.39 9.97 -12.06
N GLN A 154 -8.23 9.49 -12.99
CA GLN A 154 -9.69 9.63 -12.87
C GLN A 154 -10.23 8.84 -11.67
N GLY A 155 -9.62 7.70 -11.35
CA GLY A 155 -10.01 6.87 -10.22
C GLY A 155 -9.90 7.61 -8.88
N ILE A 156 -8.77 8.30 -8.65
CA ILE A 156 -8.50 8.95 -7.36
C ILE A 156 -9.39 10.16 -7.15
N VAL A 157 -9.67 10.96 -8.19
CA VAL A 157 -10.56 12.11 -8.03
C VAL A 157 -11.97 11.67 -7.61
N HIS A 158 -12.50 10.61 -8.22
CA HIS A 158 -13.83 10.11 -7.84
C HIS A 158 -13.86 9.44 -6.46
N VAL A 159 -12.80 8.71 -6.09
CA VAL A 159 -12.66 8.17 -4.73
C VAL A 159 -12.59 9.32 -3.73
N PHE A 160 -11.82 10.36 -4.01
CA PHE A 160 -11.69 11.51 -3.14
C PHE A 160 -13.02 12.26 -2.94
N GLU A 161 -13.78 12.50 -4.02
CA GLU A 161 -15.04 13.22 -3.93
C GLU A 161 -16.13 12.44 -3.18
N GLN A 162 -16.20 11.12 -3.41
CA GLN A 162 -17.36 10.32 -2.97
C GLN A 162 -17.08 9.41 -1.77
N LYS A 163 -15.81 9.04 -1.54
CA LYS A 163 -15.43 7.95 -0.63
C LYS A 163 -14.26 8.28 0.31
N ARG A 164 -13.67 9.48 0.26
CA ARG A 164 -12.48 9.81 1.09
C ARG A 164 -12.68 9.55 2.58
N ASP A 165 -13.86 9.84 3.11
CA ASP A 165 -14.17 9.65 4.54
C ASP A 165 -14.30 8.17 4.94
N GLN A 166 -14.34 7.26 3.96
CA GLN A 166 -14.39 5.80 4.16
C GLN A 166 -13.02 5.14 3.99
N LEU A 167 -11.99 5.90 3.58
CA LEU A 167 -10.63 5.39 3.49
C LEU A 167 -10.06 5.19 4.89
N PRO A 168 -9.57 3.98 5.23
CA PRO A 168 -8.74 3.80 6.41
C PRO A 168 -7.58 4.80 6.43
N LYS A 169 -7.32 5.37 7.61
CA LYS A 169 -6.29 6.39 7.78
C LYS A 169 -4.90 5.77 7.95
N GLY A 170 -3.86 6.56 7.65
CA GLY A 170 -2.46 6.16 7.65
C GLY A 170 -2.09 5.28 6.45
N LYS A 171 -2.71 5.50 5.29
CA LYS A 171 -2.49 4.70 4.07
C LYS A 171 -2.50 5.55 2.81
N TRP A 172 -1.70 5.12 1.84
CA TRP A 172 -1.52 5.75 0.54
C TRP A 172 -2.25 4.91 -0.52
N TYR A 173 -3.28 5.45 -1.15
CA TYR A 173 -4.19 4.69 -2.02
C TYR A 173 -3.90 4.91 -3.51
N ALA A 174 -3.11 4.02 -4.10
CA ALA A 174 -2.69 4.10 -5.50
C ALA A 174 -3.75 3.59 -6.47
N SER A 175 -3.96 4.34 -7.56
CA SER A 175 -4.75 3.94 -8.72
C SER A 175 -3.84 3.76 -9.91
N PHE A 176 -3.58 2.51 -10.26
CA PHE A 176 -2.70 2.19 -11.37
C PHE A 176 -3.32 2.50 -12.73
N ASP A 177 -2.44 2.73 -13.69
CA ASP A 177 -2.70 2.64 -15.13
C ASP A 177 -1.57 1.86 -15.81
N LYS A 178 -1.77 1.49 -17.07
CA LYS A 178 -0.71 0.95 -17.92
C LYS A 178 0.39 1.98 -18.04
N LYS A 179 1.65 1.51 -18.05
CA LYS A 179 2.84 2.35 -18.14
C LYS A 179 2.73 3.48 -19.18
N ASP A 180 2.41 3.14 -20.43
CA ASP A 180 2.31 4.11 -21.55
C ASP A 180 1.17 5.14 -21.42
N HIS A 181 0.30 4.98 -20.41
CA HIS A 181 -0.82 5.88 -20.11
C HIS A 181 -0.58 6.72 -18.84
N LEU A 182 0.53 6.46 -18.13
CA LEU A 182 0.99 7.27 -17.01
C LEU A 182 1.91 8.38 -17.52
N TRP A 183 1.99 9.46 -16.76
CA TRP A 183 2.91 10.54 -17.06
C TRP A 183 4.35 10.11 -16.79
N GLU A 184 5.22 10.19 -17.80
CA GLU A 184 6.67 10.07 -17.61
C GLU A 184 7.20 11.38 -17.01
N GLU A 185 7.65 11.32 -15.77
CA GLU A 185 8.22 12.43 -15.02
C GLU A 185 9.61 12.80 -15.55
N PRO A 186 10.14 14.01 -15.25
CA PRO A 186 11.42 14.47 -15.80
C PRO A 186 12.64 13.59 -15.48
N ASP A 187 12.56 12.75 -14.46
CA ASP A 187 13.61 11.80 -14.08
C ASP A 187 13.46 10.42 -14.75
N GLY A 188 12.41 10.23 -15.55
CA GLY A 188 12.10 9.01 -16.29
C GLY A 188 11.24 8.00 -15.52
N SER A 189 10.77 8.32 -14.30
CA SER A 189 9.76 7.52 -13.61
C SER A 189 8.37 7.74 -14.22
N HIS A 190 7.45 6.79 -14.03
CA HIS A 190 6.06 6.96 -14.41
C HIS A 190 5.20 7.23 -13.18
N GLY A 191 4.60 8.41 -13.12
CA GLY A 191 3.82 8.87 -11.98
C GLY A 191 2.49 8.12 -11.85
N VAL A 192 2.37 7.26 -10.84
CA VAL A 192 1.14 6.60 -10.41
C VAL A 192 0.42 7.48 -9.38
N PRO A 193 -0.78 8.00 -9.69
CA PRO A 193 -1.44 8.89 -8.76
C PRO A 193 -2.04 8.11 -7.58
N HIS A 194 -1.98 8.72 -6.40
CA HIS A 194 -2.55 8.18 -5.17
C HIS A 194 -3.14 9.26 -4.28
N VAL A 195 -4.11 8.88 -3.45
CA VAL A 195 -4.64 9.71 -2.35
C VAL A 195 -4.00 9.22 -1.06
N ASP A 196 -3.29 10.10 -0.35
CA ASP A 196 -2.88 9.84 1.03
C ASP A 196 -4.03 10.23 1.96
N ALA A 197 -4.46 9.28 2.79
CA ALA A 197 -5.41 9.53 3.87
C ALA A 197 -4.62 9.52 5.18
N ASP A 198 -4.10 10.67 5.58
CA ASP A 198 -3.23 10.78 6.75
C ASP A 198 -3.97 10.34 8.03
N SER A 199 -3.21 9.75 8.95
CA SER A 199 -3.58 9.40 10.31
C SER A 199 -4.27 10.52 11.08
N ASP A 200 -3.89 11.78 10.85
CA ASP A 200 -4.48 12.96 11.49
C ASP A 200 -5.80 13.43 10.84
N GLY A 201 -6.23 12.75 9.77
CA GLY A 201 -7.50 13.01 9.10
C GLY A 201 -7.40 13.84 7.83
N ASP A 202 -6.26 14.49 7.61
CA ASP A 202 -5.94 15.25 6.41
C ASP A 202 -5.84 14.32 5.18
N PHE A 203 -5.84 14.96 4.01
CA PHE A 203 -5.70 14.26 2.74
C PHE A 203 -4.73 14.98 1.82
N HIS A 204 -3.94 14.19 1.10
CA HIS A 204 -3.05 14.66 0.06
C HIS A 204 -3.29 13.88 -1.23
N VAL A 205 -2.86 14.43 -2.36
CA VAL A 205 -2.84 13.71 -3.63
C VAL A 205 -1.47 13.85 -4.27
N TYR A 206 -0.71 12.77 -4.36
CA TYR A 206 0.63 12.79 -4.94
C TYR A 206 0.81 11.71 -6.01
N LEU A 207 2.01 11.68 -6.57
CA LEU A 207 2.48 10.68 -7.51
C LEU A 207 3.45 9.76 -6.76
N GLY A 208 3.27 8.46 -6.92
CA GLY A 208 4.28 7.46 -6.60
C GLY A 208 4.93 6.97 -7.89
N ASP A 209 6.11 6.37 -7.79
CA ASP A 209 6.87 5.95 -8.98
C ASP A 209 6.54 4.50 -9.35
N LEU A 210 6.09 4.27 -10.58
CA LEU A 210 5.82 2.92 -11.09
C LEU A 210 7.07 2.02 -11.02
N GLU A 211 8.26 2.59 -11.25
CA GLU A 211 9.53 1.87 -11.26
C GLU A 211 10.07 1.53 -9.86
N LEU A 212 9.50 2.11 -8.81
CA LEU A 212 9.95 1.86 -7.44
C LEU A 212 9.12 0.79 -6.75
N ASP A 213 9.76 0.21 -5.74
CA ASP A 213 9.17 -0.73 -4.81
C ASP A 213 8.22 -0.01 -3.85
N TRP A 214 7.07 -0.63 -3.59
CA TRP A 214 6.03 -0.08 -2.74
C TRP A 214 6.01 -0.74 -1.36
N SER A 215 5.70 0.03 -0.34
CA SER A 215 5.65 -0.41 1.07
C SER A 215 4.31 -1.05 1.45
N ASP A 216 4.20 -1.53 2.68
CA ASP A 216 2.95 -2.02 3.28
C ASP A 216 1.94 -0.90 3.62
N ASP A 217 2.36 0.36 3.55
CA ASP A 217 1.50 1.54 3.70
C ASP A 217 0.81 1.97 2.40
N ASP A 218 1.29 1.44 1.27
CA ASP A 218 0.70 1.65 -0.05
C ASP A 218 -0.40 0.63 -0.33
N ALA A 219 -1.65 1.07 -0.32
CA ALA A 219 -2.83 0.30 -0.71
C ALA A 219 -3.12 0.42 -2.21
N LEU A 220 -3.77 -0.60 -2.78
CA LEU A 220 -4.16 -0.66 -4.18
C LEU A 220 -5.66 -0.40 -4.32
N LEU A 221 -6.04 0.57 -5.13
CA LEU A 221 -7.43 0.76 -5.55
C LEU A 221 -7.72 -0.16 -6.75
N SER A 222 -8.79 -0.94 -6.60
CA SER A 222 -9.38 -1.77 -7.64
C SER A 222 -10.70 -1.16 -8.07
N PHE A 223 -10.90 -1.02 -9.37
CA PHE A 223 -12.10 -0.48 -9.98
C PHE A 223 -12.69 -1.55 -10.90
N SER A 224 -13.97 -1.89 -10.71
CA SER A 224 -14.63 -2.88 -11.55
C SER A 224 -16.02 -2.46 -11.98
N ASP A 225 -16.41 -2.92 -13.19
CA ASP A 225 -17.77 -2.71 -13.69
C ASP A 225 -18.78 -3.39 -12.74
N VAL A 226 -19.90 -2.71 -12.47
CA VAL A 226 -21.01 -3.32 -11.73
C VAL A 226 -21.71 -4.32 -12.64
N ILE A 227 -21.47 -5.62 -12.43
CA ILE A 227 -22.26 -6.67 -13.05
C ILE A 227 -23.60 -6.69 -12.31
N GLU A 228 -24.62 -6.05 -12.87
CA GLU A 228 -25.99 -6.28 -12.40
C GLU A 228 -26.37 -7.73 -12.74
N PRO A 229 -26.92 -8.49 -11.79
CA PRO A 229 -27.45 -9.80 -12.12
C PRO A 229 -28.54 -9.61 -13.18
N CYS A 230 -28.45 -10.29 -14.32
CA CYS A 230 -29.59 -10.43 -15.21
C CYS A 230 -30.75 -10.95 -14.37
N ASP A 231 -31.84 -10.18 -14.29
CA ASP A 231 -33.09 -10.65 -13.71
C ASP A 231 -33.45 -11.99 -14.35
N ALA A 232 -33.50 -13.04 -13.52
CA ALA A 232 -33.84 -14.40 -13.91
C ALA A 232 -35.36 -14.62 -13.88
#